data_AF-A0A9D9IGW0-F1
#
_entry.id   AF-A0A9D9IGW0-F1
#
_cell.length_a   1.000
_cell.length_b   1.000
_cell.length_c   1.000
_cell.angle_alpha   90.00
_cell.angle_beta   90.00
_cell.angle_gamma   90.00
#
_symmetry.space_group_name_H-M   'P 1'
#
loop_
_entity.id
_entity.type
_entity.pdbx_description
1 polymer ?
#
loop_
_entity_poly.entity_id
_entity_poly.type
_entity_poly.pdbx_seq_one_letter_code
_entity_poly.pdbx_strand_id
1 'polypeptide(L)'
;MCRAYVLPGYMPDCSMFGEDDLKVVAQYIHQSHLYYIEEVLPELDRHLEEVVACYDDTHKKVLTRFYSDYRKEVDKHFDYEERIVIPYLRDLLEGKRDGRYSIADFEDNHSDIEGNLDDLRNIIIKYLPGQASIKTRYGLLSDIVKFGNELDRHTFIENKILVPIALKIEKHGK
;
A
#
# COMPACT_ATOMS: atom_id res chain seq x y z
N MET A 1 -3.62 -0.51 22.90
CA MET A 1 -3.48 0.06 21.54
C MET A 1 -2.00 0.30 21.27
N CYS A 2 -1.49 -0.08 20.10
CA CYS A 2 -0.09 0.12 19.74
C CYS A 2 0.23 1.62 19.60
N ARG A 3 1.32 2.09 20.23
CA ARG A 3 1.69 3.52 20.28
C ARG A 3 1.96 4.12 18.90
N ALA A 4 2.37 3.28 17.94
CA ALA A 4 2.59 3.66 16.55
C ALA A 4 1.35 4.26 15.88
N TYR A 5 0.14 3.87 16.30
CA TYR A 5 -1.10 4.33 15.68
C TYR A 5 -1.78 5.49 16.41
N VAL A 6 -1.26 5.92 17.57
CA VAL A 6 -1.93 6.91 18.44
C VAL A 6 -1.16 8.22 18.56
N LEU A 7 0.15 8.21 18.23
CA LEU A 7 1.04 9.34 18.45
C LEU A 7 1.61 9.83 17.11
N PRO A 8 1.16 11.00 16.59
CA PRO A 8 1.77 11.63 15.43
C PRO A 8 3.27 11.84 15.66
N GLY A 9 4.10 11.39 14.71
CA GLY A 9 5.56 11.48 14.81
C GLY A 9 6.23 10.42 15.68
N TYR A 10 5.49 9.39 16.14
CA TYR A 10 6.10 8.26 16.83
C TYR A 10 7.02 7.48 15.89
N MET A 11 8.27 7.28 16.33
CA MET A 11 9.23 6.40 15.68
C MET A 11 9.48 5.19 16.59
N PRO A 12 9.25 3.95 16.10
CA PRO A 12 9.62 2.75 16.84
C PRO A 12 11.13 2.71 17.05
N ASP A 13 11.56 2.40 18.28
CA ASP A 13 12.96 2.06 18.54
C ASP A 13 13.27 0.66 17.97
N CYS A 14 13.87 0.64 16.78
CA CYS A 14 14.23 -0.60 16.09
C CYS A 14 15.56 -1.20 16.58
N SER A 15 16.22 -0.61 17.58
CA SER A 15 17.50 -1.10 18.09
C SER A 15 17.39 -2.53 18.65
N MET A 16 16.23 -2.86 19.21
CA MET A 16 15.93 -4.16 19.82
C MET A 16 15.49 -5.23 18.81
N PHE A 17 15.14 -4.84 17.58
CA PHE A 17 14.67 -5.78 16.57
C PHE A 17 15.83 -6.50 15.87
N GLY A 18 15.56 -7.74 15.45
CA GLY A 18 16.52 -8.63 14.80
C GLY A 18 15.94 -9.39 13.59
N GLU A 19 16.64 -10.46 13.20
CA GLU A 19 16.28 -11.30 12.04
C GLU A 19 14.89 -11.94 12.17
N ASP A 20 14.54 -12.43 13.36
CA ASP A 20 13.22 -13.01 13.62
C ASP A 20 12.09 -11.99 13.43
N ASP A 21 12.30 -10.74 13.87
CA ASP A 21 11.34 -9.65 13.68
C ASP A 21 11.21 -9.30 12.20
N LEU A 22 12.32 -9.22 11.46
CA LEU A 22 12.28 -8.96 10.01
C LEU A 22 11.43 -10.01 9.28
N LYS A 23 11.60 -11.29 9.64
CA LYS A 23 10.83 -12.38 9.06
C LYS A 23 9.33 -12.22 9.31
N VAL A 24 8.94 -11.88 10.55
CA VAL A 24 7.55 -11.65 10.92
C VAL A 24 6.97 -10.44 10.17
N VAL A 25 7.72 -9.34 10.09
CA VAL A 25 7.28 -8.13 9.39
C VAL A 25 7.13 -8.39 7.89
N ALA A 26 8.11 -9.03 7.25
CA ALA A 26 8.02 -9.39 5.83
C ALA A 26 6.83 -10.31 5.53
N GLN A 27 6.53 -11.26 6.44
CA GLN A 27 5.34 -12.10 6.31
C GLN A 27 4.06 -11.29 6.46
N TYR A 28 4.00 -10.33 7.39
CA TYR A 28 2.84 -9.44 7.53
C TYR A 28 2.61 -8.61 6.26
N ILE A 29 3.66 -8.00 5.70
CA ILE A 29 3.60 -7.23 4.44
C ILE A 29 3.04 -8.11 3.31
N HIS A 30 3.60 -9.30 3.12
CA HIS A 30 3.11 -10.25 2.12
C HIS A 30 1.63 -10.62 2.30
N GLN A 31 1.20 -10.90 3.53
CA GLN A 31 -0.22 -11.22 3.80
C GLN A 31 -1.13 -10.03 3.57
N SER A 32 -0.66 -8.80 3.83
CA SER A 32 -1.43 -7.59 3.54
C SER A 32 -1.62 -7.39 2.04
N HIS A 33 -0.60 -7.67 1.21
CA HIS A 33 -0.72 -7.63 -0.25
C HIS A 33 -1.79 -8.60 -0.77
N LEU A 34 -1.75 -9.85 -0.31
CA LEU A 34 -2.76 -10.85 -0.69
C LEU A 34 -4.16 -10.36 -0.32
N TYR A 35 -4.35 -9.86 0.90
CA TYR A 35 -5.64 -9.32 1.34
C TYR A 35 -6.09 -8.13 0.47
N TYR A 36 -5.19 -7.20 0.15
CA TYR A 36 -5.54 -6.04 -0.67
C TYR A 36 -5.91 -6.46 -2.11
N ILE A 37 -5.13 -7.34 -2.71
CA ILE A 37 -5.30 -7.78 -4.10
C ILE A 37 -6.53 -8.69 -4.25
N GLU A 38 -6.78 -9.59 -3.31
CA GLU A 38 -7.83 -10.61 -3.43
C GLU A 38 -9.19 -10.14 -2.91
N GLU A 39 -9.22 -9.22 -1.95
CA GLU A 39 -10.46 -8.81 -1.28
C GLU A 39 -10.76 -7.32 -1.45
N VAL A 40 -9.84 -6.44 -1.03
CA VAL A 40 -10.13 -4.99 -0.93
C VAL A 40 -10.28 -4.34 -2.31
N LEU A 41 -9.33 -4.57 -3.21
CA LEU A 41 -9.32 -3.97 -4.54
C LEU A 41 -10.48 -4.48 -5.41
N PRO A 42 -10.83 -5.78 -5.44
CA PRO A 42 -12.02 -6.26 -6.15
C PRO A 42 -13.34 -5.68 -5.62
N GLU A 43 -13.46 -5.45 -4.31
CA GLU A 43 -14.62 -4.77 -3.74
C GLU A 43 -14.69 -3.30 -4.18
N LEU A 44 -13.55 -2.61 -4.19
CA LEU A 44 -13.44 -1.24 -4.65
C LEU A 44 -13.77 -1.11 -6.14
N ASP A 45 -13.30 -2.03 -6.97
CA ASP A 45 -13.62 -2.14 -8.40
C ASP A 45 -15.14 -2.21 -8.60
N ARG A 46 -15.80 -3.14 -7.90
CA ARG A 46 -17.26 -3.34 -7.98
C ARG A 46 -18.04 -2.09 -7.57
N HIS A 47 -17.69 -1.47 -6.43
CA HIS A 47 -18.41 -0.28 -5.98
C HIS A 47 -18.17 0.93 -6.89
N LEU A 48 -16.98 1.05 -7.48
CA LEU A 48 -16.74 2.09 -8.47
C LEU A 48 -17.61 1.87 -9.72
N GLU A 49 -17.69 0.64 -10.23
CA GLU A 49 -18.53 0.29 -11.37
C GLU A 49 -20.01 0.67 -11.15
N GLU A 50 -20.55 0.37 -9.97
CA GLU A 50 -21.90 0.76 -9.58
C GLU A 50 -22.10 2.29 -9.58
N VAL A 51 -21.12 3.03 -9.04
CA VAL A 51 -21.15 4.49 -8.98
C VAL A 51 -21.07 5.08 -10.39
N VAL A 52 -20.09 4.66 -11.22
CA VAL A 52 -19.91 5.22 -12.57
C VAL A 52 -21.05 4.86 -13.52
N ALA A 53 -21.80 3.79 -13.27
CA ALA A 53 -22.99 3.44 -14.04
C ALA A 53 -24.08 4.53 -13.99
N CYS A 54 -24.09 5.37 -12.96
CA CYS A 54 -25.04 6.47 -12.78
C CYS A 54 -24.64 7.79 -13.49
N TYR A 55 -23.47 7.84 -14.13
CA TYR A 55 -22.95 9.04 -14.78
C TYR A 55 -23.22 9.04 -16.29
N ASP A 56 -23.19 10.23 -16.89
CA ASP A 56 -23.05 10.35 -18.34
C ASP A 56 -21.71 9.80 -18.85
N ASP A 57 -21.65 9.54 -20.15
CA ASP A 57 -20.50 8.89 -20.80
C ASP A 57 -19.19 9.67 -20.64
N THR A 58 -19.24 11.00 -20.49
CA THR A 58 -18.02 11.81 -20.37
C THR A 58 -17.42 11.61 -18.98
N HIS A 59 -18.21 11.80 -17.92
CA HIS A 59 -17.73 11.63 -16.56
C HIS A 59 -17.36 10.19 -16.25
N LYS A 60 -18.13 9.21 -16.76
CA LYS A 60 -17.80 7.78 -16.65
C LYS A 60 -16.39 7.51 -17.18
N LYS A 61 -16.09 7.94 -18.42
CA LYS A 61 -14.77 7.72 -19.04
C LYS A 61 -13.64 8.32 -18.21
N VAL A 62 -13.83 9.53 -17.68
CA VAL A 62 -12.81 10.22 -16.90
C VAL A 62 -12.53 9.47 -15.59
N LEU A 63 -13.56 9.14 -14.82
CA LEU A 63 -13.39 8.44 -13.53
C LEU A 63 -12.84 7.03 -13.70
N THR A 64 -13.35 6.26 -14.66
CA THR A 64 -12.83 4.92 -14.96
C THR A 64 -11.35 4.98 -15.35
N ARG A 65 -10.94 5.99 -16.11
CA ARG A 65 -9.53 6.16 -16.48
C ARG A 65 -8.66 6.47 -15.26
N PHE A 66 -9.03 7.48 -14.46
CA PHE A 66 -8.27 7.84 -13.26
C PHE A 66 -8.10 6.65 -12.31
N TYR A 67 -9.20 5.92 -12.07
CA TYR A 67 -9.15 4.73 -11.24
C TYR A 67 -8.31 3.60 -11.85
N SER A 68 -8.46 3.33 -13.15
CA SER A 68 -7.67 2.30 -13.83
C SER A 68 -6.18 2.62 -13.79
N ASP A 69 -5.81 3.89 -13.94
CA ASP A 69 -4.43 4.32 -13.85
C ASP A 69 -3.91 4.18 -12.41
N TYR A 70 -4.68 4.58 -11.40
CA TYR A 70 -4.37 4.30 -9.98
C TYR A 70 -4.19 2.80 -9.70
N ARG A 71 -5.13 1.96 -10.14
CA ARG A 71 -5.10 0.51 -9.94
C ARG A 71 -3.82 -0.14 -10.48
N LYS A 72 -3.37 0.31 -11.66
CA LYS A 72 -2.11 -0.15 -12.28
C LYS A 72 -0.89 0.23 -11.46
N GLU A 73 -0.86 1.42 -10.86
CA GLU A 73 0.27 1.82 -10.02
C GLU A 73 0.32 0.98 -8.75
N VAL A 74 -0.83 0.72 -8.11
CA VAL A 74 -0.90 -0.22 -6.97
C VAL A 74 -0.45 -1.63 -7.36
N ASP A 75 -0.91 -2.15 -8.51
CA ASP A 75 -0.48 -3.47 -8.99
C ASP A 75 1.03 -3.55 -9.23
N LYS A 76 1.61 -2.52 -9.86
CA LYS A 76 3.06 -2.46 -10.10
C LYS A 76 3.86 -2.40 -8.79
N HIS A 77 3.38 -1.62 -7.83
CA HIS A 77 4.01 -1.44 -6.53
C HIS A 77 4.08 -2.79 -5.77
N PHE A 78 2.94 -3.46 -5.59
CA PHE A 78 2.92 -4.77 -4.93
C PHE A 78 3.67 -5.85 -5.74
N ASP A 79 3.58 -5.85 -7.07
CA ASP A 79 4.34 -6.81 -7.90
C ASP A 79 5.86 -6.61 -7.75
N TYR A 80 6.33 -5.36 -7.67
CA TYR A 80 7.74 -5.07 -7.42
C TYR A 80 8.19 -5.63 -6.06
N GLU A 81 7.42 -5.39 -5.00
CA GLU A 81 7.76 -5.87 -3.66
C GLU A 81 7.74 -7.40 -3.56
N GLU A 82 6.71 -8.04 -4.10
CA GLU A 82 6.58 -9.51 -4.10
C GLU A 82 7.66 -10.21 -4.93
N ARG A 83 8.09 -9.60 -6.04
CA ARG A 83 9.05 -10.22 -6.95
C ARG A 83 10.50 -9.87 -6.65
N ILE A 84 10.75 -8.73 -6.02
CA ILE A 84 12.09 -8.19 -5.80
C ILE A 84 12.38 -8.08 -4.31
N VAL A 85 11.60 -7.28 -3.58
CA VAL A 85 11.90 -6.91 -2.19
C VAL A 85 11.79 -8.10 -1.23
N ILE A 86 10.65 -8.79 -1.21
CA ILE A 86 10.42 -9.94 -0.33
C ILE A 86 11.43 -11.08 -0.59
N PRO A 87 11.71 -11.47 -1.86
CA PRO A 87 12.78 -12.42 -2.16
C PRO A 87 14.16 -11.96 -1.66
N TYR A 88 14.48 -10.68 -1.83
CA TYR A 88 15.72 -10.11 -1.34
C TYR A 88 15.82 -10.16 0.21
N LEU A 89 14.74 -9.84 0.94
CA LEU A 89 14.72 -9.92 2.40
C LEU A 89 14.94 -11.36 2.90
N ARG A 90 14.37 -12.34 2.20
CA ARG A 90 14.60 -13.76 2.50
C ARG A 90 16.06 -14.13 2.27
N ASP A 91 16.64 -13.72 1.15
CA ASP A 91 18.03 -14.02 0.83
C ASP A 91 18.97 -13.33 1.85
N LEU A 92 18.65 -12.11 2.28
CA LEU A 92 19.34 -11.37 3.34
C LEU A 92 19.33 -12.15 4.67
N LEU A 93 18.18 -12.70 5.07
CA LEU A 93 18.04 -13.54 6.27
C LEU A 93 18.82 -14.87 6.18
N GLU A 94 19.10 -15.36 4.97
CA GLU A 94 19.93 -16.55 4.73
C GLU A 94 21.42 -16.21 4.59
N GLY A 95 21.81 -14.93 4.73
CA GLY A 95 23.18 -14.47 4.52
C GLY A 95 23.62 -14.51 3.05
N LYS A 96 22.68 -14.61 2.10
CA LYS A 96 22.94 -14.64 0.66
C LYS A 96 22.86 -13.21 0.12
N ARG A 97 24.01 -12.65 -0.26
CA ARG A 97 24.12 -11.30 -0.80
C ARG A 97 24.84 -11.33 -2.13
N ASP A 98 24.17 -10.88 -3.19
CA ASP A 98 24.76 -10.78 -4.52
C ASP A 98 25.32 -9.38 -4.83
N GLY A 99 25.04 -8.40 -3.97
CA GLY A 99 25.48 -7.01 -4.07
C GLY A 99 24.82 -6.20 -5.20
N ARG A 100 23.81 -6.73 -5.88
CA ARG A 100 23.11 -6.06 -6.99
C ARG A 100 21.90 -5.25 -6.54
N TYR A 101 21.40 -5.56 -5.34
CA TYR A 101 20.24 -4.91 -4.74
C TYR A 101 20.48 -4.73 -3.24
N SER A 102 19.99 -3.63 -2.69
CA SER A 102 20.07 -3.25 -1.29
C SER A 102 18.73 -2.70 -0.81
N ILE A 103 18.53 -2.60 0.51
CA ILE A 103 17.30 -1.99 1.02
C ILE A 103 17.22 -0.48 0.71
N ALA A 104 18.35 0.18 0.43
CA ALA A 104 18.34 1.56 -0.04
C ALA A 104 17.73 1.69 -1.44
N ASP A 105 17.93 0.70 -2.32
CA ASP A 105 17.29 0.67 -3.64
C ASP A 105 15.76 0.56 -3.51
N PHE A 106 15.27 -0.15 -2.49
CA PHE A 106 13.84 -0.18 -2.19
C PHE A 106 13.32 1.20 -1.79
N GLU A 107 13.98 1.88 -0.84
CA GLU A 107 13.57 3.20 -0.34
C GLU A 107 13.53 4.25 -1.47
N ASP A 108 14.50 4.21 -2.40
CA ASP A 108 14.55 5.12 -3.56
C ASP A 108 13.46 4.83 -4.62
N ASN A 109 13.01 3.59 -4.74
CA ASN A 109 11.99 3.18 -5.72
C ASN A 109 10.57 3.10 -5.12
N HIS A 110 10.41 3.30 -3.82
CA HIS A 110 9.13 3.20 -3.13
C HIS A 110 8.16 4.28 -3.62
N SER A 111 7.10 3.85 -4.31
CA SER A 111 6.10 4.76 -4.89
C SER A 111 5.09 5.25 -3.85
N ASP A 112 4.69 6.52 -3.94
CA ASP A 112 3.64 7.14 -3.11
C ASP A 112 2.24 6.78 -3.65
N ILE A 113 1.79 5.54 -3.40
CA ILE A 113 0.47 5.09 -3.81
C ILE A 113 -0.63 5.67 -2.93
N GLU A 114 -0.33 6.04 -1.69
CA GLU A 114 -1.23 6.72 -0.76
C GLU A 114 -1.64 8.09 -1.27
N GLY A 115 -0.67 8.91 -1.70
CA GLY A 115 -0.91 10.21 -2.28
C GLY A 115 -1.79 10.14 -3.54
N ASN A 116 -1.53 9.15 -4.40
CA ASN A 116 -2.36 8.90 -5.59
C ASN A 116 -3.81 8.52 -5.24
N LEU A 117 -4.01 7.75 -4.16
CA LEU A 117 -5.35 7.41 -3.67
C LEU A 117 -6.08 8.62 -3.10
N ASP A 118 -5.36 9.51 -2.41
CA ASP A 118 -5.89 10.75 -1.86
C ASP A 118 -6.35 11.71 -2.98
N ASP A 119 -5.59 11.79 -4.07
CA ASP A 119 -5.98 12.51 -5.27
C ASP A 119 -7.22 11.90 -5.93
N LEU A 120 -7.26 10.57 -6.07
CA LEU A 120 -8.42 9.86 -6.58
C LEU A 120 -9.66 10.11 -5.70
N ARG A 121 -9.50 10.09 -4.37
CA ARG A 121 -10.56 10.43 -3.40
C ARG A 121 -11.08 11.84 -3.64
N ASN A 122 -10.18 12.81 -3.80
CA ASN A 122 -10.55 14.21 -4.04
C ASN A 122 -11.30 14.41 -5.36
N ILE A 123 -10.87 13.71 -6.42
CA ILE A 123 -11.56 13.68 -7.72
C ILE A 123 -12.96 13.07 -7.52
N ILE A 124 -13.06 11.89 -6.92
CA ILE A 124 -14.35 11.21 -6.69
C ILE A 124 -15.29 12.09 -5.87
N ILE A 125 -14.84 12.72 -4.78
CA ILE A 125 -15.66 13.67 -3.98
C ILE A 125 -16.16 14.83 -4.82
N LYS A 126 -15.28 15.45 -5.64
CA LYS A 126 -15.63 16.62 -6.45
C LYS A 126 -16.62 16.30 -7.57
N TYR A 127 -16.56 15.08 -8.11
CA TYR A 127 -17.35 14.67 -9.27
C TYR A 127 -18.49 13.68 -8.92
N LEU A 128 -18.64 13.27 -7.66
CA LEU A 128 -19.70 12.37 -7.20
C LEU A 128 -21.08 12.91 -7.59
N PRO A 129 -21.91 12.16 -8.35
CA PRO A 129 -23.13 12.69 -8.92
C PRO A 129 -24.19 12.84 -7.83
N GLY A 130 -25.14 13.74 -8.02
CA GLY A 130 -26.38 13.71 -7.25
C GLY A 130 -27.28 12.52 -7.58
N GLN A 131 -27.05 11.87 -8.72
CA GLN A 131 -27.89 10.81 -9.30
C GLN A 131 -27.68 9.43 -8.68
N ALA A 132 -26.47 9.13 -8.18
CA ALA A 132 -26.21 7.87 -7.49
C ALA A 132 -26.84 7.87 -6.09
N SER A 133 -27.32 6.70 -5.65
CA SER A 133 -27.93 6.58 -4.32
C SER A 133 -26.95 6.99 -3.22
N ILE A 134 -27.46 7.56 -2.12
CA ILE A 134 -26.62 7.91 -0.96
C ILE A 134 -25.83 6.69 -0.47
N LYS A 135 -26.45 5.51 -0.47
CA LYS A 135 -25.81 4.25 -0.07
C LYS A 135 -24.59 3.93 -0.94
N THR A 136 -24.74 3.98 -2.26
CA THR A 136 -23.66 3.66 -3.22
C THR A 136 -22.50 4.64 -3.09
N ARG A 137 -22.81 5.94 -2.99
CA ARG A 137 -21.79 6.99 -2.83
C ARG A 137 -21.03 6.87 -1.51
N TYR A 138 -21.76 6.63 -0.42
CA TYR A 138 -21.16 6.43 0.89
C TYR A 138 -20.32 5.16 0.93
N GLY A 139 -20.77 4.06 0.30
CA GLY A 139 -20.01 2.81 0.19
C GLY A 139 -18.64 3.03 -0.45
N LEU A 140 -18.61 3.58 -1.67
CA LEU A 140 -17.36 3.86 -2.38
C LEU A 140 -16.42 4.76 -1.55
N LEU A 141 -16.92 5.86 -1.00
CA LEU A 141 -16.10 6.77 -0.19
C LEU A 141 -15.57 6.10 1.08
N SER A 142 -16.41 5.30 1.75
CA SER A 142 -16.02 4.52 2.92
C SER A 142 -14.87 3.57 2.57
N ASP A 143 -14.95 2.88 1.44
CA ASP A 143 -13.96 1.87 1.07
C ASP A 143 -12.64 2.51 0.63
N ILE A 144 -12.69 3.62 -0.10
CA ILE A 144 -11.49 4.44 -0.41
C ILE A 144 -10.80 4.88 0.87
N VAL A 145 -11.56 5.42 1.84
CA VAL A 145 -11.00 5.90 3.10
C VAL A 145 -10.41 4.74 3.91
N LYS A 146 -11.10 3.61 4.01
CA LYS A 146 -10.58 2.43 4.71
C LYS A 146 -9.30 1.94 4.05
N PHE A 147 -9.28 1.79 2.73
CA PHE A 147 -8.12 1.30 2.01
C PHE A 147 -6.93 2.26 2.17
N GLY A 148 -7.15 3.57 2.07
CA GLY A 148 -6.09 4.55 2.30
C GLY A 148 -5.50 4.48 3.71
N ASN A 149 -6.33 4.32 4.74
CA ASN A 149 -5.82 4.11 6.10
C ASN A 149 -5.02 2.81 6.26
N GLU A 150 -5.35 1.77 5.51
CA GLU A 150 -4.60 0.52 5.54
C GLU A 150 -3.27 0.66 4.79
N LEU A 151 -3.24 1.34 3.65
CA LEU A 151 -2.01 1.69 2.92
C LEU A 151 -1.08 2.57 3.77
N ASP A 152 -1.61 3.61 4.42
CA ASP A 152 -0.83 4.46 5.34
C ASP A 152 -0.12 3.64 6.42
N ARG A 153 -0.81 2.61 6.95
CA ARG A 153 -0.25 1.72 7.98
C ARG A 153 0.78 0.76 7.39
N HIS A 154 0.48 0.22 6.21
CA HIS A 154 1.37 -0.64 5.45
C HIS A 154 2.71 0.08 5.20
N THR A 155 2.65 1.22 4.54
CA THR A 155 3.80 2.08 4.21
C THR A 155 4.53 2.60 5.45
N PHE A 156 3.82 2.82 6.56
CA PHE A 156 4.47 3.12 7.84
C PHE A 156 5.31 1.93 8.33
N ILE A 157 4.78 0.71 8.30
CA ILE A 157 5.50 -0.48 8.75
C ILE A 157 6.72 -0.73 7.86
N GLU A 158 6.59 -0.54 6.54
CA GLU A 158 7.72 -0.68 5.63
C GLU A 158 8.83 0.32 5.96
N ASN A 159 8.49 1.61 5.96
CA ASN A 159 9.49 2.68 6.10
C ASN A 159 10.05 2.82 7.51
N LYS A 160 9.26 2.51 8.56
CA LYS A 160 9.65 2.77 9.95
C LYS A 160 10.01 1.51 10.73
N ILE A 161 9.81 0.32 10.16
CA ILE A 161 10.13 -0.95 10.82
C ILE A 161 10.95 -1.84 9.88
N LEU A 162 10.41 -2.24 8.73
CA LEU A 162 11.06 -3.17 7.82
C LEU A 162 12.41 -2.63 7.33
N VAL A 163 12.44 -1.42 6.76
CA VAL A 163 13.66 -0.80 6.22
C VAL A 163 14.74 -0.63 7.28
N PRO A 164 14.47 -0.05 8.47
CA PRO A 164 15.47 0.05 9.54
C PRO A 164 16.04 -1.30 10.00
N ILE A 165 15.21 -2.35 10.11
CA ILE A 165 15.68 -3.68 10.53
C ILE A 165 16.55 -4.31 9.43
N ALA A 166 16.08 -4.29 8.19
CA ALA A 166 16.82 -4.80 7.05
C ALA A 166 18.17 -4.10 6.90
N LEU A 167 18.21 -2.76 7.01
CA LEU A 167 19.46 -1.99 6.95
C LEU A 167 20.44 -2.35 8.07
N LYS A 168 19.94 -2.66 9.27
CA LYS A 168 20.78 -3.11 10.39
C LYS A 168 21.41 -4.47 10.08
N ILE A 169 20.63 -5.42 9.58
CA ILE A 169 21.09 -6.76 9.17
C ILE A 169 22.05 -6.63 7.98
N GLU A 170 21.78 -5.74 7.03
CA GLU A 170 22.69 -5.45 5.93
C GLU A 170 24.05 -4.93 6.38
N LYS A 171 24.13 -4.14 7.45
CA LYS A 171 25.40 -3.56 7.92
C LYS A 171 26.19 -4.48 8.86
N HIS A 172 25.52 -5.39 9.56
CA HIS A 172 26.11 -6.19 10.63
C HIS A 172 25.94 -7.71 10.46
N GLY A 173 25.16 -8.14 9.47
CA GLY A 173 25.01 -9.53 9.07
C GLY A 173 26.32 -10.08 8.53
N LYS A 174 26.62 -11.32 8.89
CA LYS A 174 27.89 -12.01 8.59
C LYS A 174 28.22 -12.07 7.11
#